data_AF-A0A1I2J7U2-F1
#
_entry.id   AF-A0A1I2J7U2-F1
#
_cell.length_a   1.000
_cell.length_b   1.000
_cell.length_c   1.000
_cell.angle_alpha   90.00
_cell.angle_beta   90.00
_cell.angle_gamma   90.00
#
_symmetry.space_group_name_H-M   'P 1'
#
loop_
_entity.id
_entity.type
_entity.pdbx_description
1 polymer ?
#
loop_
_entity_poly.entity_id
_entity_poly.type
_entity_poly.pdbx_seq_one_letter_code
_entity_poly.pdbx_strand_id
1 'polypeptide(L)'
;SHPLWPCDPHHEAPRESDRDGACGFHKSNQRAHAEASIDRHCPVCRLFGSRVLASHVRITDARVHADQRVAPPPIEIRDSVGIDRDLRTARNGLKYDFEVVSPGTRFALEVFVDNPEPWLMGLLLVAFEQLDEGFAALGGFSSRGLGRVRWRWAELRSIDARALLVGKPETVHTDVDRVFAGYREALAKHLEEGPTHVQA
;
A
#
# COMPACT_ATOMS: atom_id res chain seq x y z
N SER A 1 -17.37 -17.50 0.45
CA SER A 1 -16.28 -16.89 -0.33
C SER A 1 -16.42 -15.39 -0.25
N HIS A 2 -15.38 -14.67 0.16
CA HIS A 2 -15.38 -13.21 0.00
C HIS A 2 -15.10 -12.90 -1.47
N PRO A 3 -15.85 -12.00 -2.12
CA PRO A 3 -15.46 -11.48 -3.42
C PRO A 3 -14.04 -10.89 -3.31
N LEU A 4 -13.32 -10.80 -4.43
CA LEU A 4 -12.02 -10.10 -4.53
C LEU A 4 -12.10 -8.61 -4.15
N TRP A 5 -13.27 -8.13 -3.74
CA TRP A 5 -13.50 -6.81 -3.22
C TRP A 5 -12.87 -6.64 -1.83
N PRO A 6 -12.13 -5.54 -1.59
CA PRO A 6 -11.64 -5.23 -0.26
C PRO A 6 -12.81 -5.01 0.70
N CYS A 7 -12.70 -5.53 1.93
CA CYS A 7 -13.68 -5.17 2.96
C CYS A 7 -13.55 -3.67 3.30
N ASP A 8 -14.65 -3.03 3.71
CA ASP A 8 -14.60 -1.67 4.22
C ASP A 8 -13.92 -1.66 5.61
N PRO A 9 -12.73 -1.06 5.78
CA PRO A 9 -12.04 -1.04 7.06
C PRO A 9 -12.73 -0.14 8.10
N HIS A 10 -13.64 0.73 7.68
CA HIS A 10 -14.39 1.64 8.56
C HIS A 10 -15.75 1.08 8.99
N HIS A 11 -16.16 -0.07 8.44
CA HIS A 11 -17.41 -0.70 8.83
C HIS A 11 -17.26 -1.45 10.16
N GLU A 12 -17.82 -0.89 11.23
CA GLU A 12 -17.82 -1.49 12.56
C GLU A 12 -18.93 -2.54 12.69
N ALA A 13 -18.52 -3.80 12.87
CA ALA A 13 -19.32 -5.02 13.06
C ALA A 13 -19.95 -5.63 11.78
N PRO A 14 -19.95 -6.97 11.64
CA PRO A 14 -20.93 -7.62 10.79
C PRO A 14 -22.30 -7.44 11.46
N ARG A 15 -23.29 -6.84 10.78
CA ARG A 15 -24.67 -7.16 11.13
C ARG A 15 -24.83 -8.67 10.92
N GLU A 16 -25.68 -9.33 11.69
CA GLU A 16 -25.94 -10.79 11.63
C GLU A 16 -26.20 -11.33 10.21
N SER A 17 -26.47 -10.44 9.24
CA SER A 17 -26.69 -10.71 7.82
C SER A 17 -25.73 -10.01 6.84
N ASP A 18 -24.78 -9.17 7.28
CA ASP A 18 -23.96 -8.36 6.35
C ASP A 18 -22.65 -9.03 5.96
N ARG A 19 -22.54 -9.32 4.66
CA ARG A 19 -21.35 -9.81 3.96
C ARG A 19 -20.26 -8.73 3.78
N ASP A 20 -20.49 -7.52 4.32
CA ASP A 20 -19.73 -6.29 4.05
C ASP A 20 -18.97 -5.73 5.27
N GLY A 21 -18.97 -6.44 6.40
CA GLY A 21 -18.18 -6.04 7.57
C GLY A 21 -16.66 -6.15 7.35
N ALA A 22 -15.87 -5.34 8.07
CA ALA A 22 -14.42 -5.43 8.03
C ALA A 22 -13.95 -6.84 8.45
N CYS A 23 -13.30 -7.58 7.55
CA CYS A 23 -12.87 -8.97 7.84
C CYS A 23 -11.83 -9.06 8.97
N GLY A 24 -11.18 -7.94 9.30
CA GLY A 24 -10.27 -7.81 10.43
C GLY A 24 -10.85 -7.12 11.67
N PHE A 25 -12.18 -7.01 11.79
CA PHE A 25 -12.81 -6.37 12.94
C PHE A 25 -12.55 -7.14 14.24
N HIS A 26 -12.17 -6.39 15.29
CA HIS A 26 -11.88 -6.94 16.61
C HIS A 26 -12.35 -5.96 17.68
N LYS A 27 -13.19 -6.40 18.63
CA LYS A 27 -13.55 -5.60 19.81
C LYS A 27 -12.43 -5.69 20.85
N SER A 28 -11.92 -4.54 21.29
CA SER A 28 -10.92 -4.48 22.36
C SER A 28 -11.38 -5.28 23.58
N ASN A 29 -10.44 -5.95 24.24
CA ASN A 29 -10.69 -6.79 25.43
C ASN A 29 -11.53 -8.06 25.21
N GLN A 30 -11.89 -8.39 23.97
CA GLN A 30 -12.34 -9.73 23.61
C GLN A 30 -11.16 -10.43 22.95
N ARG A 31 -10.78 -11.64 23.38
CA ARG A 31 -9.88 -12.47 22.58
C ARG A 31 -10.66 -12.87 21.34
N ALA A 32 -10.46 -12.20 20.21
CA ALA A 32 -10.93 -12.77 18.96
C ALA A 32 -10.26 -14.14 18.82
N HIS A 33 -11.04 -15.16 18.50
CA HIS A 33 -10.48 -16.45 18.13
C HIS A 33 -9.58 -16.21 16.91
N ALA A 34 -8.26 -16.28 17.11
CA ALA A 34 -7.25 -16.22 16.06
C ALA A 34 -7.34 -17.41 15.07
N GLU A 35 -8.38 -18.23 15.19
CA GLU A 35 -8.67 -19.44 14.39
C GLU A 35 -9.47 -19.16 13.12
N ALA A 36 -9.79 -17.89 12.80
CA ALA A 36 -10.37 -17.58 11.51
C ALA A 36 -9.34 -17.88 10.39
N SER A 37 -9.67 -18.84 9.50
CA SER A 37 -8.80 -19.19 8.36
C SER A 37 -8.38 -17.94 7.57
N ILE A 38 -7.10 -17.87 7.20
CA ILE A 38 -6.52 -16.80 6.36
C ILE A 38 -7.36 -16.60 5.09
N ASP A 39 -7.92 -17.69 4.54
CA ASP A 39 -8.74 -17.67 3.31
C ASP A 39 -10.09 -16.94 3.47
N ARG A 40 -10.49 -16.61 4.70
CA ARG A 40 -11.68 -15.80 4.98
C ARG A 40 -11.39 -14.30 4.96
N HIS A 41 -10.14 -13.88 4.79
CA HIS A 41 -9.78 -12.47 4.71
C HIS A 41 -9.75 -12.00 3.26
N CYS A 42 -10.16 -10.75 3.03
CA CYS A 42 -10.05 -10.15 1.70
C CYS A 42 -8.57 -10.06 1.27
N PRO A 43 -8.27 -9.97 -0.04
CA PRO A 43 -6.90 -9.88 -0.56
C PRO A 43 -6.05 -8.78 0.08
N VAL A 44 -6.65 -7.62 0.37
CA VAL A 44 -5.96 -6.49 1.00
C VAL A 44 -5.54 -6.82 2.43
N CYS A 45 -6.41 -7.43 3.23
CA CYS A 45 -6.06 -7.85 4.60
C CYS A 45 -5.07 -9.02 4.60
N ARG A 46 -5.11 -9.91 3.60
CA ARG A 46 -4.10 -10.96 3.45
C ARG A 46 -2.72 -10.36 3.18
N LEU A 47 -2.64 -9.34 2.32
CA LEU A 47 -1.37 -8.71 1.97
C LEU A 47 -0.83 -7.77 3.06
N PHE A 48 -1.65 -6.80 3.48
CA PHE A 48 -1.26 -5.70 4.38
C PHE A 48 -1.62 -5.94 5.85
N GLY A 49 -2.24 -7.08 6.17
CA GLY A 49 -2.65 -7.42 7.52
C GLY A 49 -3.95 -6.75 7.99
N SER A 50 -4.31 -7.04 9.23
CA SER A 50 -5.44 -6.48 9.95
C SER A 50 -5.20 -6.56 11.47
N ARG A 51 -6.22 -6.28 12.30
CA ARG A 51 -6.08 -6.43 13.75
C ARG A 51 -5.94 -7.89 14.22
N VAL A 52 -6.29 -8.85 13.36
CA VAL A 52 -6.28 -10.29 13.68
C VAL A 52 -5.37 -11.11 12.76
N LEU A 53 -4.82 -10.49 11.71
CA LEU A 53 -3.95 -11.13 10.73
C LEU A 53 -2.66 -10.30 10.55
N ALA A 54 -1.51 -10.95 10.66
CA ALA A 54 -0.23 -10.29 10.44
C ALA A 54 -0.06 -9.90 8.96
N SER A 55 0.58 -8.75 8.72
CA SER A 55 0.94 -8.31 7.36
C SER A 55 2.08 -9.16 6.81
N HIS A 56 2.05 -9.45 5.51
CA HIS A 56 3.24 -9.93 4.79
C HIS A 56 4.19 -8.79 4.45
N VAL A 57 3.70 -7.56 4.35
CA VAL A 57 4.45 -6.40 3.86
C VAL A 57 4.85 -5.47 5.01
N ARG A 58 6.12 -5.07 5.04
CA ARG A 58 6.64 -3.99 5.90
C ARG A 58 7.28 -2.93 5.02
N ILE A 59 6.80 -1.69 5.15
CA ILE A 59 7.30 -0.53 4.41
C ILE A 59 8.07 0.34 5.40
N THR A 60 9.32 0.67 5.11
CA THR A 60 10.13 1.52 5.98
C THR A 60 9.85 3.00 5.75
N ASP A 61 10.28 3.85 6.68
CA ASP A 61 10.32 5.29 6.45
C ASP A 61 11.14 5.61 5.20
N ALA A 62 10.52 6.31 4.25
CA ALA A 62 11.19 6.73 3.02
C ALA A 62 12.01 7.99 3.30
N ARG A 63 13.34 7.87 3.35
CA ARG A 63 14.22 9.00 3.66
C ARG A 63 14.66 9.70 2.37
N VAL A 64 14.90 11.01 2.43
CA VAL A 64 15.49 11.75 1.29
C VAL A 64 16.75 11.04 0.80
N HIS A 65 16.83 10.82 -0.51
CA HIS A 65 17.92 10.10 -1.13
C HIS A 65 19.25 10.79 -0.82
N ALA A 66 20.32 10.01 -0.61
CA ALA A 66 21.57 10.50 -0.02
C ALA A 66 22.17 11.67 -0.81
N ASP A 67 22.05 11.68 -2.14
CA ASP A 67 22.55 12.75 -3.01
C ASP A 67 21.73 14.05 -2.99
N GLN A 68 20.56 14.05 -2.36
CA GLN A 68 19.66 15.20 -2.21
C GLN A 68 19.50 15.63 -0.75
N ARG A 69 20.26 15.03 0.18
CA ARG A 69 20.29 15.47 1.58
C ARG A 69 21.11 16.75 1.70
N VAL A 70 20.46 17.87 1.40
CA VAL A 70 21.02 19.21 1.52
C VAL A 70 20.36 19.99 2.67
N ALA A 71 21.05 21.00 3.16
CA ALA A 71 20.51 21.99 4.10
C ALA A 71 20.40 23.35 3.37
N PRO A 72 19.22 24.01 3.36
CA PRO A 72 17.96 23.58 3.97
C PRO A 72 17.29 22.41 3.23
N PRO A 73 16.38 21.66 3.90
CA PRO A 73 15.65 20.55 3.25
C PRO A 73 14.84 21.05 2.05
N PRO A 74 14.54 20.17 1.07
CA PRO A 74 13.86 20.54 -0.18
C PRO A 74 12.37 20.77 0.06
N ILE A 75 12.05 21.87 0.74
CA ILE A 75 10.71 22.29 1.14
C ILE A 75 10.41 23.63 0.46
N GLU A 76 9.22 23.73 -0.10
CA GLU A 76 8.64 24.96 -0.64
C GLU A 76 7.41 25.35 0.16
N ILE A 77 7.21 26.65 0.35
CA ILE A 77 5.98 27.20 0.89
C ILE A 77 5.06 27.53 -0.29
N ARG A 78 3.86 26.94 -0.33
CA ARG A 78 2.86 27.26 -1.35
C ARG A 78 1.74 28.11 -0.76
N ASP A 79 1.59 29.30 -1.33
CA ASP A 79 0.47 30.19 -1.05
C ASP A 79 -0.81 29.59 -1.65
N SER A 80 -1.89 29.56 -0.88
CA SER A 80 -3.24 29.29 -1.39
C SER A 80 -4.21 30.34 -0.89
N VAL A 81 -5.07 30.81 -1.80
CA VAL A 81 -6.13 31.77 -1.49
C VAL A 81 -7.48 31.07 -1.51
N GLY A 82 -8.20 31.12 -0.40
CA GLY A 82 -9.62 30.77 -0.36
C GLY A 82 -10.44 31.85 -1.06
N ILE A 83 -11.01 31.52 -2.22
CA ILE A 83 -11.94 32.42 -2.93
C ILE A 83 -13.35 32.16 -2.38
N ASP A 84 -13.98 33.20 -1.83
CA ASP A 84 -15.39 33.15 -1.44
C ASP A 84 -16.25 33.14 -2.70
N ARG A 85 -17.06 32.08 -2.89
CA ARG A 85 -17.92 31.93 -4.07
C ARG A 85 -19.05 32.96 -4.11
N ASP A 86 -19.48 33.47 -2.96
CA ASP A 86 -20.59 34.43 -2.84
C ASP A 86 -20.09 35.87 -2.95
N LEU A 87 -18.94 36.17 -2.34
CA LEU A 87 -18.39 37.54 -2.32
C LEU A 87 -17.48 37.85 -3.51
N ARG A 88 -17.13 36.87 -4.35
CA ARG A 88 -16.16 36.96 -5.48
C ARG A 88 -14.87 37.71 -5.15
N THR A 89 -14.52 37.73 -3.87
CA THR A 89 -13.37 38.44 -3.31
C THR A 89 -12.55 37.43 -2.52
N ALA A 90 -11.23 37.63 -2.47
CA ALA A 90 -10.40 36.88 -1.55
C ALA A 90 -10.89 37.20 -0.13
N ARG A 91 -11.27 36.18 0.66
CA ARG A 91 -11.53 36.43 2.10
C ARG A 91 -10.21 36.83 2.74
N ASN A 92 -10.12 38.08 3.19
CA ASN A 92 -9.06 38.52 4.08
C ASN A 92 -9.11 37.63 5.34
N GLY A 93 -8.05 36.83 5.56
CA GLY A 93 -7.87 36.04 6.80
C GLY A 93 -7.74 34.52 6.65
N LEU A 94 -7.74 33.96 5.43
CA LEU A 94 -7.49 32.51 5.21
C LEU A 94 -6.34 32.28 4.22
N LYS A 95 -5.23 33.01 4.42
CA LYS A 95 -3.95 32.66 3.81
C LYS A 95 -3.39 31.46 4.61
N TYR A 96 -3.56 30.25 4.08
CA TYR A 96 -2.91 29.07 4.64
C TYR A 96 -1.69 28.77 3.77
N ASP A 97 -0.54 29.16 4.29
CA ASP A 97 0.75 28.76 3.74
C ASP A 97 0.98 27.32 4.23
N PHE A 98 1.18 26.39 3.30
CA PHE A 98 1.54 25.01 3.65
C PHE A 98 2.86 24.63 3.01
N GLU A 99 3.65 23.90 3.79
CA GLU A 99 4.92 23.35 3.36
C GLU A 99 4.69 22.12 2.49
N VAL A 100 5.35 22.09 1.35
CA VAL A 100 5.38 20.94 0.45
C VAL A 100 6.81 20.53 0.20
N VAL A 101 7.03 19.24 -0.02
CA VAL A 101 8.30 18.78 -0.57
C VAL A 101 8.41 19.23 -2.03
N SER A 102 9.54 19.83 -2.38
CA SER A 102 9.84 20.29 -3.74
C SER A 102 9.71 19.14 -4.75
N PRO A 103 9.05 19.36 -5.90
CA PRO A 103 9.03 18.38 -7.00
C PRO A 103 10.44 17.96 -7.41
N GLY A 104 10.63 16.67 -7.70
CA GLY A 104 11.94 16.11 -8.04
C GLY A 104 12.78 15.67 -6.84
N THR A 105 12.31 15.88 -5.61
CA THR A 105 12.88 15.22 -4.42
C THR A 105 12.68 13.71 -4.51
N ARG A 106 13.77 12.96 -4.36
CA ARG A 106 13.77 11.50 -4.36
C ARG A 106 13.88 11.00 -2.93
N PHE A 107 13.18 9.89 -2.68
CA PHE A 107 13.22 9.18 -1.43
C PHE A 107 13.66 7.74 -1.66
N ALA A 108 14.48 7.22 -0.76
CA ALA A 108 14.83 5.81 -0.72
C ALA A 108 13.83 5.08 0.17
N LEU A 109 13.11 4.12 -0.42
CA LEU A 109 12.11 3.30 0.24
C LEU A 109 12.54 1.84 0.20
N GLU A 110 12.43 1.14 1.34
CA GLU A 110 12.62 -0.31 1.41
C GLU A 110 11.28 -0.97 1.74
N VAL A 111 11.00 -2.05 1.00
CA VAL A 111 9.80 -2.86 1.18
C VAL A 111 10.24 -4.29 1.43
N PHE A 112 9.92 -4.80 2.61
CA PHE A 112 10.17 -6.19 2.99
C PHE A 112 8.88 -6.97 2.84
N VAL A 113 8.97 -8.16 2.25
CA VAL A 113 7.83 -9.06 2.12
C VAL A 113 8.18 -10.45 2.62
N ASP A 114 7.44 -10.91 3.62
CA ASP A 114 7.71 -12.16 4.34
C ASP A 114 6.70 -13.23 3.94
N ASN A 115 7.14 -14.30 3.25
CA ASN A 115 6.32 -15.45 2.83
C ASN A 115 4.98 -15.13 2.11
N PRO A 116 4.94 -14.24 1.09
CA PRO A 116 3.72 -13.97 0.36
C PRO A 116 3.38 -15.11 -0.61
N GLU A 117 2.09 -15.34 -0.86
CA GLU A 117 1.69 -16.08 -2.05
C GLU A 117 2.04 -15.29 -3.33
N PRO A 118 2.43 -15.94 -4.44
CA PRO A 118 2.88 -15.24 -5.64
C PRO A 118 1.85 -14.24 -6.21
N TRP A 119 0.56 -14.53 -6.10
CA TRP A 119 -0.49 -13.62 -6.55
C TRP A 119 -0.65 -12.39 -5.65
N LEU A 120 -0.34 -12.51 -4.34
CA LEU A 120 -0.30 -11.36 -3.42
C LEU A 120 0.85 -10.41 -3.76
N MET A 121 1.99 -10.93 -4.23
CA MET A 121 3.06 -10.10 -4.79
C MET A 121 2.60 -9.35 -6.04
N GLY A 122 1.84 -10.01 -6.92
CA GLY A 122 1.24 -9.34 -8.08
C GLY A 122 0.30 -8.20 -7.65
N LEU A 123 -0.52 -8.42 -6.62
CA LEU A 123 -1.41 -7.40 -6.06
C LEU A 123 -0.61 -6.21 -5.49
N LEU A 124 0.50 -6.48 -4.78
CA LEU A 124 1.41 -5.43 -4.29
C LEU A 124 1.97 -4.60 -5.44
N LEU A 125 2.42 -5.23 -6.53
CA LEU A 125 2.96 -4.53 -7.70
C LEU A 125 1.91 -3.63 -8.37
N VAL A 126 0.66 -4.07 -8.48
CA VAL A 126 -0.45 -3.25 -8.97
C VAL A 126 -0.69 -2.06 -8.04
N ALA A 127 -0.68 -2.28 -6.72
CA ALA A 127 -0.86 -1.22 -5.73
C ALA A 127 0.25 -0.16 -5.80
N PHE A 128 1.48 -0.60 -6.11
CA PHE A 128 2.48 0.30 -6.66
C PHE A 128 1.89 0.89 -7.95
N GLU A 129 1.94 0.30 -9.14
CA GLU A 129 1.56 0.98 -10.42
C GLU A 129 0.47 2.07 -10.39
N GLN A 130 -0.64 1.84 -9.66
CA GLN A 130 -1.65 2.85 -9.38
C GLN A 130 -1.12 4.20 -8.86
N LEU A 131 -0.12 4.27 -7.96
CA LEU A 131 0.45 5.56 -7.55
C LEU A 131 1.40 6.15 -8.61
N ASP A 132 2.06 5.35 -9.45
CA ASP A 132 2.93 5.86 -10.53
C ASP A 132 2.10 6.45 -11.68
N GLU A 133 0.98 5.81 -12.01
CA GLU A 133 -0.01 6.29 -12.98
C GLU A 133 -0.78 7.52 -12.44
N GLY A 134 -0.82 7.66 -11.11
CA GLY A 134 -1.48 8.76 -10.41
C GLY A 134 -2.98 8.54 -10.18
N PHE A 135 -3.43 7.28 -10.24
CA PHE A 135 -4.76 6.87 -9.76
C PHE A 135 -4.87 7.00 -8.23
N ALA A 136 -3.75 6.84 -7.54
CA ALA A 136 -3.61 7.15 -6.12
C ALA A 136 -2.54 8.25 -5.91
N ALA A 137 -2.71 9.04 -4.85
CA ALA A 137 -1.79 10.10 -4.47
C ALA A 137 -1.38 9.94 -3.00
N LEU A 138 -0.16 10.35 -2.67
CA LEU A 138 0.37 10.29 -1.31
C LEU A 138 0.09 11.60 -0.55
N GLY A 139 -0.42 11.47 0.66
CA GLY A 139 -0.59 12.59 1.60
C GLY A 139 -1.82 13.47 1.35
N GLY A 140 -1.81 14.67 1.93
CA GLY A 140 -2.91 15.63 1.88
C GLY A 140 -2.95 16.45 0.60
N PHE A 141 -4.07 17.16 0.38
CA PHE A 141 -4.28 18.04 -0.77
C PHE A 141 -4.09 17.38 -2.16
N SER A 142 -4.30 16.07 -2.26
CA SER A 142 -4.26 15.33 -3.51
C SER A 142 -5.23 15.88 -4.57
N SER A 143 -6.41 16.34 -4.14
CA SER A 143 -7.40 17.02 -5.00
C SER A 143 -6.92 18.34 -5.61
N ARG A 144 -5.81 18.91 -5.10
CA ARG A 144 -5.15 20.12 -5.60
C ARG A 144 -3.90 19.81 -6.43
N GLY A 145 -3.72 18.55 -6.82
CA GLY A 145 -2.61 18.09 -7.67
C GLY A 145 -1.32 17.77 -6.92
N LEU A 146 -1.33 17.71 -5.57
CA LEU A 146 -0.19 17.25 -4.78
C LEU A 146 -0.15 15.72 -4.68
N GLY A 147 0.97 15.19 -4.19
CA GLY A 147 1.09 13.77 -3.85
C GLY A 147 1.29 12.84 -5.04
N ARG A 148 1.47 13.37 -6.26
CA ARG A 148 1.88 12.57 -7.42
C ARG A 148 3.32 12.14 -7.25
N VAL A 149 3.57 10.84 -7.40
CA VAL A 149 4.89 10.26 -7.29
C VAL A 149 5.21 9.43 -8.51
N ARG A 150 6.51 9.18 -8.69
CA ARG A 150 7.03 8.14 -9.56
C ARG A 150 7.94 7.25 -8.72
N TRP A 151 8.04 5.97 -9.05
CA TRP A 151 9.11 5.13 -8.49
C TRP A 151 9.84 4.36 -9.56
N ARG A 152 10.96 3.80 -9.12
CA ARG A 152 11.69 2.76 -9.83
C ARG A 152 12.24 1.79 -8.81
N TRP A 153 12.17 0.50 -9.13
CA TRP A 153 12.81 -0.53 -8.34
C TRP A 153 14.31 -0.51 -8.64
N ALA A 154 15.12 -0.16 -7.64
CA ALA A 154 16.57 -0.11 -7.80
C ALA A 154 17.19 -1.50 -7.66
N GLU A 155 16.63 -2.33 -6.78
CA GLU A 155 17.16 -3.65 -6.46
C GLU A 155 16.03 -4.54 -5.93
N LEU A 156 16.10 -5.82 -6.25
CA LEU A 156 15.28 -6.87 -5.64
C LEU A 156 16.20 -7.96 -5.09
N ARG A 157 16.00 -8.30 -3.81
CA ARG A 157 16.72 -9.36 -3.12
C ARG A 157 15.73 -10.37 -2.58
N SER A 158 16.12 -11.64 -2.55
CA SER A 158 15.31 -12.70 -1.93
C SER A 158 16.19 -13.74 -1.24
N ILE A 159 15.68 -14.28 -0.15
CA ILE A 159 16.28 -15.44 0.51
C ILE A 159 15.16 -16.37 0.98
N ASP A 160 15.34 -17.66 0.74
CA ASP A 160 14.43 -18.68 1.27
C ASP A 160 14.96 -19.25 2.59
N ALA A 161 14.07 -19.89 3.36
CA ALA A 161 14.41 -20.45 4.67
C ALA A 161 15.56 -21.48 4.59
N ARG A 162 15.63 -22.26 3.50
CA ARG A 162 16.68 -23.27 3.33
C ARG A 162 18.04 -22.61 3.15
N ALA A 163 18.14 -21.60 2.30
CA ALA A 163 19.34 -20.82 2.05
C ALA A 163 19.80 -20.11 3.33
N LEU A 164 18.86 -19.50 4.06
CA LEU A 164 19.14 -18.83 5.33
C LEU A 164 19.73 -19.80 6.38
N LEU A 165 19.13 -20.99 6.54
CA LEU A 165 19.59 -21.99 7.52
C LEU A 165 21.01 -22.50 7.26
N VAL A 166 21.47 -22.48 5.99
CA VAL A 166 22.83 -22.89 5.63
C VAL A 166 23.79 -21.71 5.45
N GLY A 167 23.40 -20.50 5.85
CA GLY A 167 24.24 -19.31 5.79
C GLY A 167 24.55 -18.83 4.37
N LYS A 168 23.70 -19.14 3.38
CA LYS A 168 23.85 -18.60 2.03
C LYS A 168 23.42 -17.13 1.98
N PRO A 169 24.10 -16.29 1.17
CA PRO A 169 23.69 -14.91 0.98
C PRO A 169 22.36 -14.82 0.24
N GLU A 170 21.74 -13.64 0.30
CA GLU A 170 20.55 -13.32 -0.48
C GLU A 170 20.84 -13.39 -1.99
N THR A 171 19.84 -13.84 -2.75
CA THR A 171 19.88 -13.77 -4.20
C THR A 171 19.52 -12.36 -4.64
N VAL A 172 20.43 -11.68 -5.33
CA VAL A 172 20.15 -10.41 -6.01
C VAL A 172 19.62 -10.73 -7.41
N HIS A 173 18.43 -10.23 -7.72
CA HIS A 173 17.79 -10.46 -9.02
C HIS A 173 18.26 -9.43 -10.04
N THR A 174 18.92 -9.87 -11.10
CA THR A 174 19.42 -8.99 -12.18
C THR A 174 18.34 -8.57 -13.16
N ASP A 175 17.31 -9.40 -13.32
CA ASP A 175 16.18 -9.18 -14.22
C ASP A 175 14.89 -9.06 -13.40
N VAL A 176 14.73 -7.88 -12.78
CA VAL A 176 13.60 -7.58 -11.90
C VAL A 176 12.27 -7.62 -12.67
N ASP A 177 12.28 -7.17 -13.93
CA ASP A 177 11.08 -7.14 -14.78
C ASP A 177 10.56 -8.55 -15.05
N ARG A 178 11.45 -9.51 -15.32
CA ARG A 178 11.05 -10.92 -15.48
C ARG A 178 10.46 -11.51 -14.20
N VAL A 179 11.02 -11.20 -13.04
CA VAL A 179 10.49 -11.67 -11.75
C VAL A 179 9.09 -11.09 -11.52
N PHE A 180 8.91 -9.79 -11.78
CA PHE A 180 7.63 -9.12 -11.64
C PHE A 180 6.58 -9.60 -12.65
N ALA A 181 6.98 -9.93 -13.88
CA ALA A 181 6.09 -10.55 -14.86
C ALA A 181 5.50 -11.86 -14.31
N GLY A 182 6.32 -12.71 -13.67
CA GLY A 182 5.85 -13.94 -13.04
C GLY A 182 4.82 -13.70 -11.92
N TYR A 183 4.99 -12.65 -11.10
CA TYR A 183 3.99 -12.30 -10.08
C TYR A 183 2.69 -11.76 -10.67
N ARG A 184 2.76 -11.03 -11.79
CA ARG A 184 1.56 -10.56 -12.52
C ARG A 184 0.81 -11.71 -13.16
N GLU A 185 1.50 -12.65 -13.78
CA GLU A 185 0.91 -13.87 -14.33
C GLU A 185 0.21 -14.69 -13.23
N ALA A 186 0.85 -14.81 -12.05
CA ALA A 186 0.23 -15.47 -10.90
C ALA A 186 -1.05 -14.76 -10.43
N LEU A 187 -1.06 -13.42 -10.41
CA LEU A 187 -2.27 -12.65 -10.10
C LEU A 187 -3.35 -12.85 -11.17
N ALA A 188 -3.01 -12.74 -12.46
CA ALA A 188 -3.95 -12.92 -13.56
C ALA A 188 -4.62 -14.30 -13.49
N LYS A 189 -3.82 -15.36 -13.30
CA LYS A 189 -4.32 -16.72 -13.11
C LYS A 189 -5.24 -16.83 -11.90
N HIS A 190 -4.88 -16.22 -10.77
CA HIS A 190 -5.73 -16.22 -9.58
C HIS A 190 -7.09 -15.52 -9.82
N LEU A 191 -7.11 -14.46 -10.62
CA LEU A 191 -8.34 -13.76 -11.00
C LEU A 191 -9.21 -14.59 -11.95
N GLU A 192 -8.59 -15.31 -12.89
CA GLU A 192 -9.28 -16.20 -13.85
C GLU A 192 -9.89 -17.44 -13.18
N GLU A 193 -9.18 -18.04 -12.23
CA GLU A 193 -9.66 -19.22 -11.49
C GLU A 193 -10.87 -18.91 -10.59
N GLY A 194 -11.11 -17.63 -10.30
CA GLY A 194 -12.14 -17.16 -9.38
C GLY A 194 -11.91 -17.62 -7.94
N PRO A 195 -12.66 -17.12 -6.94
CA PRO A 195 -12.61 -17.69 -5.61
C PRO A 195 -13.01 -19.16 -5.71
N THR A 196 -12.13 -20.07 -5.31
CA THR A 196 -12.37 -21.52 -5.34
C THR A 196 -13.75 -21.79 -4.73
N HIS A 197 -14.70 -22.21 -5.55
CA HIS A 197 -16.01 -22.63 -5.11
C HIS A 197 -15.81 -23.85 -4.19
N VAL A 198 -15.71 -23.63 -2.88
CA VAL A 198 -16.08 -24.65 -1.91
C VAL A 198 -17.60 -24.74 -2.00
N GLN A 199 -18.07 -25.61 -2.90
CA GLN A 199 -19.42 -26.11 -2.87
C GLN A 199 -19.64 -26.68 -1.46
N ALA A 200 -20.52 -26.04 -0.70
CA ALA A 200 -21.21 -26.66 0.43
C ALA A 200 -22.61 -27.01 -0.05
#